data_AF-A0A4U3A0M0-F1
#
_entry.id   AF-A0A4U3A0M0-F1
#
_cell.length_a   1.000
_cell.length_b   1.000
_cell.length_c   1.000
_cell.angle_alpha   90.00
_cell.angle_beta   90.00
_cell.angle_gamma   90.00
#
_symmetry.space_group_name_H-M   'P 1'
#
loop_
_entity.id
_entity.type
_entity.pdbx_description
1 polymer ?
#
loop_
_entity_poly.entity_id
_entity_poly.type
_entity_poly.pdbx_seq_one_letter_code
_entity_poly.pdbx_strand_id
1 'polypeptide(L)'
;LTNIIIVALIGILCWAIGWQSFLLVHGTIFLIAGSVGIWLFYVQHTFEDSYFEEDKDWEYVKAAVEGSSFYKLPKILQFLTGNIGFHHVHHLSPRVPNYKLEEAHNNTLP
;
A
#
# COMPACT_ATOMS: atom_id res chain seq x y z
N LEU A 1 22.16 14.91 -6.96
CA LEU A 1 21.42 16.14 -6.55
C LEU A 1 20.40 15.85 -5.45
N THR A 2 19.41 14.97 -5.65
CA THR A 2 18.35 14.66 -4.67
C THR A 2 18.87 14.30 -3.28
N ASN A 3 19.84 13.39 -3.17
CA ASN A 3 20.40 12.98 -1.87
C ASN A 3 21.06 14.15 -1.12
N ILE A 4 21.74 15.04 -1.84
CA ILE A 4 22.37 16.24 -1.26
C ILE A 4 21.28 17.17 -0.72
N ILE A 5 20.22 17.38 -1.49
CA ILE A 5 19.08 18.22 -1.07
C ILE A 5 18.40 17.64 0.17
N ILE A 6 18.17 16.32 0.22
CA ILE A 6 17.56 15.66 1.39
C ILE A 6 18.43 15.88 2.63
N VAL A 7 19.74 15.61 2.53
CA VAL A 7 20.67 15.82 3.65
C VAL A 7 20.70 17.28 4.09
N ALA A 8 20.73 18.23 3.13
CA ALA A 8 20.70 19.65 3.43
C ALA A 8 19.40 20.07 4.14
N LEU A 9 18.24 19.60 3.68
CA LEU A 9 16.95 19.87 4.30
C LEU A 9 16.86 19.31 5.73
N ILE A 10 17.29 18.06 5.92
CA ILE A 10 17.36 17.44 7.26
C ILE A 10 18.30 18.26 8.16
N GLY A 11 19.47 18.65 7.66
CA GLY A 11 20.42 19.48 8.40
C GLY A 11 19.85 20.83 8.81
N ILE A 12 19.18 21.53 7.87
CA ILE A 12 18.52 22.81 8.13
C ILE A 12 17.41 22.67 9.18
N LEU A 13 16.58 21.63 9.08
CA LEU A 13 15.51 21.38 10.05
C LEU A 13 16.06 21.05 11.43
N CYS A 14 17.03 20.12 11.52
CA CYS A 14 17.69 19.79 12.77
C CYS A 14 18.36 21.01 13.42
N TRP A 15 18.96 21.90 12.62
CA TRP A 15 19.54 23.15 13.11
C TRP A 15 18.47 24.14 13.59
N ALA A 16 17.36 24.29 12.84
CA ALA A 16 16.32 25.27 13.13
C ALA A 16 15.43 24.90 14.34
N ILE A 17 15.10 23.61 14.53
CA ILE A 17 14.15 23.15 15.55
C ILE A 17 14.74 22.15 16.57
N GLY A 18 16.00 21.77 16.42
CA GLY A 18 16.65 20.73 17.21
C GLY A 18 16.42 19.33 16.66
N TRP A 19 17.47 18.49 16.70
CA TRP A 19 17.42 17.14 16.15
C TRP A 19 16.45 16.23 16.93
N GLN A 20 16.27 16.44 18.24
CA GLN A 20 15.30 15.68 19.03
C GLN A 20 13.86 15.96 18.57
N SER A 21 13.51 17.24 18.38
CA SER A 21 12.20 17.64 17.85
C SER A 21 11.96 17.08 16.46
N PHE A 22 12.98 17.15 15.59
CA PHE A 22 12.93 16.56 14.26
C PHE A 22 12.63 15.05 14.32
N LEU A 23 13.36 14.30 15.14
CA LEU A 23 13.16 12.85 15.28
C LEU A 23 11.81 12.50 15.90
N LEU A 24 11.34 13.25 16.90
CA LEU A 24 10.03 13.01 17.50
C LEU A 24 8.92 13.21 16.47
N VAL A 25 8.99 14.27 15.66
CA VAL A 25 7.98 14.52 14.62
C VAL A 25 8.08 13.50 13.49
N HIS A 26 9.22 13.42 12.82
CA HIS A 26 9.38 12.56 11.63
C HIS A 26 9.39 11.09 11.98
N GLY A 27 10.04 10.71 13.08
CA GLY A 27 10.10 9.33 13.54
C GLY A 27 8.73 8.78 13.89
N THR A 28 7.89 9.55 14.59
CA THR A 28 6.51 9.14 14.88
C THR A 28 5.66 9.05 13.62
N ILE A 29 5.78 10.01 12.69
CA ILE A 29 5.08 9.95 11.40
C ILE A 29 5.47 8.68 10.63
N PHE A 30 6.76 8.38 10.52
CA PHE A 30 7.25 7.20 9.81
C PHE A 30 6.86 5.89 10.49
N LEU A 31 6.91 5.84 11.82
CA LEU A 31 6.50 4.66 12.57
C LEU A 31 5.03 4.36 12.31
N ILE A 32 4.14 5.35 12.47
CA ILE A 32 2.70 5.17 12.26
C ILE A 32 2.40 4.81 10.81
N ALA A 33 2.93 5.59 9.85
CA ALA A 33 2.70 5.35 8.43
C ALA A 33 3.23 3.97 7.99
N GLY A 34 4.42 3.59 8.47
CA GLY A 34 5.02 2.28 8.20
C GLY A 34 4.21 1.14 8.79
N SER A 35 3.79 1.24 10.06
CA SER A 35 2.94 0.22 10.70
C SER A 35 1.60 0.05 9.97
N VAL A 36 0.92 1.14 9.61
CA VAL A 36 -0.34 1.08 8.86
C VAL A 36 -0.12 0.50 7.46
N GLY A 37 0.95 0.89 6.77
CA GLY A 37 1.30 0.32 5.47
C GLY A 37 1.54 -1.18 5.53
N ILE A 38 2.38 -1.64 6.47
CA ILE A 38 2.64 -3.06 6.70
C ILE A 38 1.35 -3.81 7.00
N TRP A 39 0.50 -3.26 7.87
CA TRP A 39 -0.80 -3.86 8.18
C TRP A 39 -1.66 -4.06 6.93
N LEU A 40 -1.81 -3.02 6.11
CA LEU A 40 -2.61 -3.06 4.88
C LEU A 40 -2.14 -4.18 3.96
N PHE A 41 -0.84 -4.26 3.64
CA PHE A 41 -0.32 -5.32 2.78
C PHE A 41 -0.40 -6.71 3.42
N TYR A 42 -0.18 -6.80 4.73
CA TYR A 42 -0.24 -8.08 5.45
C TYR A 42 -1.63 -8.70 5.36
N VAL A 43 -2.69 -7.97 5.72
CA VAL A 43 -4.07 -8.51 5.65
C VAL A 43 -4.53 -8.77 4.22
N GLN A 44 -3.87 -8.15 3.24
CA GLN A 44 -4.14 -8.34 1.82
C GLN A 44 -3.44 -9.56 1.23
N HIS A 45 -2.33 -10.03 1.78
CA HIS A 45 -1.55 -11.16 1.25
C HIS A 45 -1.32 -12.30 2.26
N THR A 46 -1.91 -12.21 3.45
CA THR A 46 -1.78 -13.23 4.49
C THR A 46 -3.14 -13.49 5.09
N PHE A 47 -3.82 -14.50 4.54
CA PHE A 47 -5.13 -14.98 4.97
C PHE A 47 -5.23 -16.48 4.68
N GLU A 48 -6.21 -17.15 5.30
CA GLU A 48 -6.29 -18.61 5.40
C GLU A 48 -6.28 -19.32 4.03
N ASP A 49 -7.00 -18.77 3.05
CA ASP A 49 -7.18 -19.35 1.72
C ASP A 49 -6.35 -18.63 0.63
N SER A 50 -5.26 -17.96 1.00
CA SER A 50 -4.45 -17.22 0.02
C SER A 50 -3.79 -18.17 -0.97
N TYR A 51 -4.03 -17.95 -2.27
CA TYR A 51 -3.37 -18.71 -3.33
C TYR A 51 -1.85 -18.50 -3.28
N PHE A 52 -1.12 -19.61 -3.19
CA PHE A 52 0.34 -19.66 -3.22
C PHE A 52 0.77 -21.01 -3.79
N GLU A 53 1.38 -21.01 -4.97
CA GLU A 53 1.77 -22.23 -5.68
C GLU A 53 3.19 -22.12 -6.23
N GLU A 54 3.83 -23.27 -6.45
CA GLU A 54 5.13 -23.34 -7.13
C GLU A 54 4.99 -23.02 -8.63
N ASP A 55 6.07 -22.57 -9.26
CA ASP A 55 6.10 -22.10 -10.66
C ASP A 55 5.40 -23.03 -11.67
N LYS A 56 5.41 -24.35 -11.45
CA LYS A 56 4.76 -25.34 -12.33
C LYS A 56 3.23 -25.30 -12.29
N ASP A 57 2.66 -24.96 -11.14
CA ASP A 57 1.21 -24.94 -10.88
C ASP A 57 0.69 -23.49 -10.73
N TRP A 58 1.58 -22.51 -10.93
CA TRP A 58 1.27 -21.09 -10.78
C TRP A 58 0.46 -20.55 -11.98
N GLU A 59 -0.67 -19.91 -11.67
CA GLU A 59 -1.53 -19.26 -12.65
C GLU A 59 -1.66 -17.76 -12.33
N TYR A 60 -1.33 -16.90 -13.30
CA TYR A 60 -1.34 -15.44 -13.12
C TYR A 60 -2.67 -14.89 -12.60
N VAL A 61 -3.79 -15.34 -13.17
CA VAL A 61 -5.11 -14.84 -12.79
C VAL A 61 -5.47 -15.27 -11.37
N LYS A 62 -5.20 -16.53 -11.00
CA LYS A 62 -5.42 -17.02 -9.62
C LYS A 62 -4.51 -16.30 -8.63
N ALA A 63 -3.24 -16.14 -8.95
CA ALA A 63 -2.32 -15.39 -8.10
C ALA A 63 -2.76 -13.93 -7.88
N ALA A 64 -3.30 -13.28 -8.91
CA ALA A 64 -3.80 -11.92 -8.80
C ALA A 64 -5.11 -11.81 -7.99
N VAL A 65 -6.07 -12.73 -8.22
CA VAL A 65 -7.42 -12.63 -7.67
C VAL A 65 -7.59 -13.38 -6.34
N GLU A 66 -6.99 -14.55 -6.22
CA GLU A 66 -7.08 -15.43 -5.05
C GLU A 66 -5.83 -15.33 -4.16
N GLY A 67 -4.72 -14.75 -4.64
CA GLY A 67 -3.54 -14.46 -3.82
C GLY A 67 -3.61 -13.11 -3.10
N SER A 68 -4.73 -12.39 -3.24
CA SER A 68 -4.97 -11.08 -2.62
C SER A 68 -6.38 -10.98 -2.06
N SER A 69 -6.53 -10.55 -0.81
CA SER A 69 -7.86 -10.37 -0.21
C SER A 69 -8.54 -9.09 -0.72
N PHE A 70 -9.88 -9.14 -0.80
CA PHE A 70 -10.69 -7.93 -1.01
C PHE A 70 -10.95 -7.23 0.34
N TYR A 71 -10.11 -6.24 0.65
CA TYR A 71 -10.20 -5.52 1.92
C TYR A 71 -11.14 -4.31 1.84
N LYS A 72 -12.42 -4.54 2.11
CA LYS A 72 -13.49 -3.52 2.00
C LYS A 72 -13.38 -2.45 3.09
N LEU A 73 -12.65 -1.38 2.78
CA LEU A 73 -12.49 -0.22 3.65
C LEU A 73 -13.74 0.70 3.65
N PRO A 74 -14.04 1.40 4.76
CA PRO A 74 -15.00 2.50 4.77
C PRO A 74 -14.59 3.60 3.79
N LYS A 75 -15.56 4.34 3.22
CA LYS A 75 -15.33 5.31 2.13
C LYS A 75 -14.22 6.33 2.39
N ILE A 76 -14.07 6.80 3.62
CA ILE A 76 -12.99 7.73 4.00
C ILE A 76 -11.62 7.06 3.87
N LEU A 77 -11.46 5.86 4.42
CA LEU A 77 -10.20 5.11 4.35
C LEU A 77 -9.93 4.61 2.92
N GLN A 78 -10.97 4.21 2.20
CA GLN A 78 -10.88 3.87 0.78
C GLN A 78 -10.31 5.05 -0.03
N PHE A 79 -10.78 6.28 0.21
CA PHE A 79 -10.24 7.48 -0.44
C PHE A 79 -8.79 7.75 -0.03
N LEU A 80 -8.51 7.78 1.28
CA LEU A 80 -7.18 8.10 1.82
C LEU A 80 -6.09 7.13 1.36
N THR A 81 -6.45 5.86 1.18
CA THR A 81 -5.54 4.81 0.72
C THR A 81 -5.51 4.67 -0.81
N GLY A 82 -6.27 5.50 -1.54
CA GLY A 82 -6.31 5.44 -3.00
C GLY A 82 -6.85 4.11 -3.53
N ASN A 83 -7.96 3.61 -2.97
CA ASN A 83 -8.60 2.35 -3.36
C ASN A 83 -7.73 1.10 -3.16
N ILE A 84 -6.78 1.11 -2.20
CA ILE A 84 -5.89 -0.03 -1.95
C ILE A 84 -6.65 -1.33 -1.64
N GLY A 85 -7.87 -1.25 -1.09
CA GLY A 85 -8.70 -2.43 -0.81
C GLY A 85 -9.03 -3.30 -2.03
N PHE A 86 -8.89 -2.76 -3.25
CA PHE A 86 -9.06 -3.48 -4.52
C PHE A 86 -7.72 -3.97 -5.11
N HIS A 87 -6.78 -4.36 -4.25
CA HIS A 87 -5.42 -4.72 -4.66
C HIS A 87 -5.38 -5.91 -5.62
N HIS A 88 -6.33 -6.85 -5.49
CA HIS A 88 -6.52 -7.95 -6.44
C HIS A 88 -6.78 -7.48 -7.88
N VAL A 89 -7.57 -6.42 -8.05
CA VAL A 89 -7.81 -5.80 -9.37
C VAL A 89 -6.54 -5.15 -9.91
N HIS A 90 -5.77 -4.50 -9.04
CA HIS A 90 -4.50 -3.88 -9.42
C HIS A 90 -3.46 -4.92 -9.86
N HIS A 91 -3.34 -6.05 -9.15
CA HIS A 91 -2.47 -7.17 -9.56
C HIS A 91 -2.88 -7.76 -10.90
N LEU A 92 -4.19 -7.90 -11.15
CA LEU A 92 -4.72 -8.45 -12.39
C LEU A 92 -4.56 -7.49 -13.57
N SER A 93 -4.71 -6.18 -13.34
CA SER A 93 -4.60 -5.16 -14.38
C SER A 93 -4.07 -3.85 -13.79
N PRO A 94 -2.74 -3.68 -13.69
CA PRO A 94 -2.13 -2.49 -13.10
C PRO A 94 -2.35 -1.22 -13.94
N ARG A 95 -2.91 -1.37 -15.15
CA ARG A 95 -3.31 -0.27 -16.03
C ARG A 95 -4.59 0.42 -15.58
N VAL A 96 -5.41 -0.23 -14.76
CA VAL A 96 -6.60 0.40 -14.18
C VAL A 96 -6.12 1.43 -13.15
N PRO A 97 -6.40 2.73 -13.35
CA PRO A 97 -5.97 3.72 -12.38
C PRO A 97 -6.75 3.57 -11.07
N ASN A 98 -6.12 3.94 -9.95
CA ASN A 98 -6.67 3.74 -8.60
C ASN A 98 -8.14 4.18 -8.47
N TYR A 99 -8.52 5.34 -9.04
CA TYR A 99 -9.88 5.88 -8.97
C TYR A 99 -10.94 5.07 -9.75
N LYS A 100 -10.54 4.11 -10.59
CA LYS A 100 -11.43 3.19 -11.34
C LYS A 100 -11.42 1.75 -10.82
N LEU A 101 -10.62 1.43 -9.79
CA LEU A 101 -10.54 0.05 -9.29
C LEU A 101 -11.89 -0.47 -8.76
N GLU A 102 -12.66 0.37 -8.07
CA GLU A 102 -14.00 0.00 -7.59
C GLU A 102 -14.96 -0.26 -8.75
N GLU A 103 -14.93 0.59 -9.79
CA GLU A 103 -15.74 0.41 -10.99
C GLU A 103 -15.39 -0.89 -11.72
N ALA A 104 -14.09 -1.19 -11.87
CA ALA A 104 -13.63 -2.43 -12.50
C ALA A 104 -14.05 -3.66 -11.69
N HIS A 105 -13.94 -3.62 -10.36
CA HIS A 105 -14.41 -4.71 -9.50
C HIS A 105 -15.91 -4.96 -9.65
N ASN A 106 -16.72 -3.90 -9.62
CA ASN A 106 -18.18 -4.01 -9.65
C ASN A 106 -18.73 -4.43 -11.03
N ASN A 107 -18.00 -4.14 -12.11
CA ASN A 107 -18.40 -4.45 -13.48
C ASN A 107 -17.82 -5.78 -14.01
N THR A 108 -17.10 -6.54 -13.18
CA THR A 108 -16.59 -7.86 -13.53
C THR A 108 -17.47 -8.92 -12.87
N LEU A 109 -18.04 -9.81 -13.68
CA LEU A 109 -18.82 -10.94 -13.16
C LEU A 109 -17.88 -11.95 -12.48
N PRO A 110 -18.34 -12.63 -11.40
CA PRO A 110 -17.60 -13.73 -10.78
C PRO A 110 -17.31 -14.87 -11.75
#